data_AF-A0AAW1RS53-F1
#
_entry.id   AF-A0AAW1RS53-F1
#
_cell.length_a   1.000
_cell.length_b   1.000
_cell.length_c   1.000
_cell.angle_alpha   90.00
_cell.angle_beta   90.00
_cell.angle_gamma   90.00
#
_symmetry.space_group_name_H-M   'P 1'
#
loop_
_entity.id
_entity.type
_entity.pdbx_description
1 polymer ?
#
loop_
_entity_poly.entity_id
_entity_poly.type
_entity_poly.pdbx_seq_one_letter_code
_entity_poly.pdbx_strand_id
1 'polypeptide(L)'
;MALAFCQPVLLHSWGTSSVVFHHAAELERIRRASNMLGSDSPYTPSHVMYAKLEAEPRSFRRGCHETLAFFGSAATLSAARSIQWLLWLYATYITLLLLIRFASPDVPFLDFPIACPPEHLDSCSRIAGIDPWNNRHEVPLTVRTPQPALLMAAQLWINHQPYSSFVNVTADLAHARFVSPVWGFADDFLVQVICNRTMGTATLEVQSMSRLGRSDFGVNTQRTMAFLHTMHSKVRKGIFPDKPCYSEN
;
A
#
# COMPACT_ATOMS: atom_id res chain seq x y z
N MET A 1 14.87 -59.87 -35.71
CA MET A 1 13.70 -59.19 -35.10
C MET A 1 14.25 -58.28 -34.01
N ALA A 2 14.60 -57.05 -34.36
CA ALA A 2 15.29 -56.11 -33.48
C ALA A 2 14.33 -54.96 -33.15
N LEU A 3 13.93 -54.85 -31.89
CA LEU A 3 13.12 -53.76 -31.36
C LEU A 3 14.05 -52.59 -31.01
N ALA A 4 13.92 -51.49 -31.74
CA ALA A 4 14.60 -50.23 -31.41
C ALA A 4 13.79 -49.47 -30.35
N PHE A 5 14.36 -49.33 -29.16
CA PHE A 5 13.84 -48.49 -28.07
C PHE A 5 14.17 -47.03 -28.37
N CYS A 6 13.14 -46.18 -28.53
CA CYS A 6 13.29 -44.73 -28.41
C CYS A 6 13.33 -44.37 -26.92
N GLN A 7 14.50 -44.02 -26.39
CA GLN A 7 14.61 -43.33 -25.10
C GLN A 7 14.32 -41.83 -25.28
N PRO A 8 13.42 -41.23 -24.48
CA PRO A 8 13.31 -39.78 -24.42
C PRO A 8 14.46 -39.23 -23.55
N VAL A 9 15.16 -38.23 -24.09
CA VAL A 9 16.10 -37.39 -23.35
C VAL A 9 15.32 -36.56 -22.34
N LEU A 10 15.37 -36.96 -21.07
CA LEU A 10 14.91 -36.18 -19.93
C LEU A 10 15.91 -35.06 -19.65
N LEU A 11 15.59 -33.84 -20.09
CA LEU A 11 16.24 -32.63 -19.60
C LEU A 11 15.70 -32.32 -18.20
N HIS A 12 16.52 -32.64 -17.20
CA HIS A 12 16.39 -32.06 -15.85
C HIS A 12 16.61 -30.55 -15.92
N SER A 13 15.63 -29.75 -15.51
CA SER A 13 15.90 -28.44 -14.91
C SER A 13 15.14 -28.32 -13.59
N TRP A 14 15.92 -28.18 -12.52
CA TRP A 14 15.50 -27.77 -11.18
C TRP A 14 16.47 -26.65 -10.77
N GLY A 15 15.94 -25.64 -10.07
CA GLY A 15 16.72 -24.61 -9.37
C GLY A 15 16.44 -23.19 -9.87
N THR A 16 15.34 -22.55 -9.48
CA THR A 16 15.18 -21.67 -8.31
C THR A 16 15.95 -20.34 -8.35
N SER A 17 15.15 -19.27 -8.35
CA SER A 17 15.27 -18.03 -7.56
C SER A 17 16.39 -17.02 -7.86
N SER A 18 15.91 -15.79 -8.08
CA SER A 18 16.50 -14.52 -7.64
C SER A 18 17.87 -14.14 -8.23
N VAL A 19 17.88 -13.11 -9.08
CA VAL A 19 18.82 -11.96 -9.11
C VAL A 19 18.44 -11.13 -10.34
N VAL A 20 17.49 -10.22 -10.15
CA VAL A 20 17.35 -9.03 -11.00
C VAL A 20 18.10 -7.92 -10.27
N PHE A 21 18.87 -7.12 -11.01
CA PHE A 21 19.88 -6.14 -10.57
C PHE A 21 21.31 -6.69 -10.42
N HIS A 22 21.95 -7.03 -11.54
CA HIS A 22 23.40 -6.76 -11.75
C HIS A 22 23.85 -6.74 -13.23
N HIS A 23 22.95 -6.79 -14.21
CA HIS A 23 23.33 -7.02 -15.62
C HIS A 23 23.85 -5.81 -16.42
N ALA A 24 23.93 -4.61 -15.84
CA ALA A 24 24.44 -3.44 -16.55
C ALA A 24 25.98 -3.27 -16.45
N ALA A 25 26.65 -3.89 -15.47
CA ALA A 25 28.08 -3.66 -15.24
C ALA A 25 29.02 -4.70 -15.88
N GLU A 26 28.50 -5.89 -16.25
CA GLU A 26 29.30 -6.99 -16.82
C GLU A 26 29.50 -6.81 -18.35
N LEU A 27 28.51 -6.25 -19.06
CA LEU A 27 28.56 -6.06 -20.52
C LEU A 27 29.57 -4.98 -20.95
N GLU A 28 29.82 -3.98 -20.11
CA GLU A 28 30.85 -2.96 -20.34
C GLU A 28 32.27 -3.53 -20.24
N ARG A 29 32.45 -4.61 -19.46
CA ARG A 29 33.75 -5.26 -19.23
C ARG A 29 34.16 -6.16 -20.41
N ILE A 30 33.18 -6.84 -21.04
CA ILE A 30 33.41 -7.65 -22.25
C ILE A 30 33.68 -6.75 -23.47
N ARG A 31 33.03 -5.59 -23.57
CA ARG A 31 33.27 -4.64 -24.68
C ARG A 31 34.67 -3.99 -24.64
N ARG A 32 35.27 -3.81 -23.45
CA ARG A 32 36.65 -3.30 -23.34
C ARG A 32 37.71 -4.36 -23.64
N ALA A 33 37.43 -5.64 -23.43
CA ALA A 33 38.38 -6.72 -23.73
C ALA A 33 38.53 -6.97 -25.25
N SER A 34 37.51 -6.66 -26.06
CA SER A 34 37.57 -6.87 -27.52
C SER A 34 38.30 -5.76 -28.30
N ASN A 35 38.63 -4.63 -27.67
CA ASN A 35 39.32 -3.50 -28.32
C ASN A 35 40.84 -3.44 -28.04
N MET A 36 41.42 -4.45 -27.35
CA MET A 36 42.86 -4.51 -27.05
C MET A 36 43.63 -5.59 -27.81
N LEU A 37 42.98 -6.39 -28.66
CA LEU A 37 43.67 -7.37 -29.50
C LEU A 37 43.77 -6.82 -30.92
N GLY A 38 44.84 -6.07 -31.13
CA GLY A 38 45.26 -5.55 -32.41
C GLY A 38 45.58 -6.67 -33.41
N SER A 39 45.30 -6.30 -34.65
CA SER A 39 45.90 -6.73 -35.92
C SER A 39 47.14 -7.61 -35.85
N ASP A 40 47.16 -8.57 -36.79
CA ASP A 40 48.31 -9.30 -37.34
C ASP A 40 48.46 -10.75 -36.86
N SER A 41 47.91 -11.68 -37.65
CA SER A 41 48.65 -12.89 -38.02
C SER A 41 48.06 -13.59 -39.25
N PRO A 42 48.89 -13.90 -40.27
CA PRO A 42 48.49 -14.69 -41.43
C PRO A 42 48.84 -16.17 -41.20
N TYR A 43 47.83 -17.04 -41.10
CA TYR A 43 48.05 -18.48 -41.22
C TYR A 43 46.84 -19.17 -41.87
N THR A 44 46.95 -19.41 -43.16
CA THR A 44 46.37 -20.58 -43.83
C THR A 44 47.25 -21.79 -43.48
N PRO A 45 46.72 -23.02 -43.29
CA PRO A 45 46.33 -23.79 -44.47
C PRO A 45 45.24 -24.87 -44.28
N SER A 46 44.52 -25.10 -45.38
CA SER A 46 44.22 -26.39 -46.01
C SER A 46 43.54 -27.56 -45.25
N HIS A 47 42.49 -28.06 -45.91
CA HIS A 47 41.97 -29.43 -45.91
C HIS A 47 41.30 -29.96 -44.63
N VAL A 48 39.96 -29.85 -44.57
CA VAL A 48 39.12 -30.93 -44.03
C VAL A 48 37.89 -31.11 -44.93
N MET A 49 37.57 -32.38 -45.11
CA MET A 49 36.73 -33.02 -46.10
C MET A 49 35.30 -32.47 -46.25
N TYR A 50 34.86 -32.41 -47.50
CA TYR A 50 33.43 -32.49 -47.86
C TYR A 50 32.91 -33.89 -47.50
N ALA A 51 32.32 -34.03 -46.32
CA ALA A 51 31.42 -35.13 -46.04
C ALA A 51 30.11 -34.89 -46.79
N LYS A 52 29.94 -35.65 -47.85
CA LYS A 52 28.73 -35.84 -48.64
C LYS A 52 27.57 -36.22 -47.71
N LEU A 53 26.73 -35.27 -47.36
CA LEU A 53 25.44 -35.52 -46.70
C LEU A 53 24.49 -36.10 -47.74
N GLU A 54 24.47 -37.43 -47.79
CA GLU A 54 23.52 -38.20 -48.57
C GLU A 54 22.11 -37.95 -48.04
N ALA A 55 21.20 -37.77 -48.99
CA ALA A 55 19.80 -37.46 -48.76
C ALA A 55 19.14 -38.57 -47.92
N GLU A 56 18.70 -38.22 -46.71
CA GLU A 56 17.86 -39.10 -45.91
C GLU A 56 16.46 -39.26 -46.52
N PRO A 57 15.88 -40.47 -46.42
CA PRO A 57 14.63 -40.83 -47.05
C PRO A 57 13.42 -40.11 -46.44
N ARG A 58 12.59 -39.55 -47.32
CA ARG A 58 11.29 -38.88 -47.05
C ARG A 58 10.19 -39.85 -46.59
N SER A 59 10.41 -40.68 -45.57
CA SER A 59 9.37 -41.60 -45.07
C SER A 59 9.15 -41.56 -43.55
N PHE A 60 9.98 -40.87 -42.76
CA PHE A 60 9.79 -40.78 -41.30
C PHE A 60 9.13 -39.45 -40.85
N ARG A 61 8.07 -39.01 -41.54
CA ARG A 61 7.37 -37.74 -41.24
C ARG A 61 5.86 -37.92 -41.07
N ARG A 62 5.42 -39.05 -40.49
CA ARG A 62 3.99 -39.31 -40.21
C ARG A 62 3.67 -39.83 -38.79
N GLY A 63 4.66 -40.06 -37.93
CA GLY A 63 4.42 -40.61 -36.58
C GLY A 63 4.41 -39.61 -35.41
N CYS A 64 4.90 -38.38 -35.58
CA CYS A 64 5.05 -37.41 -34.48
C CYS A 64 3.96 -36.32 -34.42
N HIS A 65 2.88 -36.43 -35.20
CA HIS A 65 1.81 -35.44 -35.18
C HIS A 65 0.65 -35.80 -34.23
N GLU A 66 0.55 -37.05 -33.76
CA GLU A 66 -0.57 -37.47 -32.90
C GLU A 66 -0.26 -37.40 -31.40
N THR A 67 1.02 -37.37 -31.00
CA THR A 67 1.40 -37.30 -29.57
C THR A 67 1.50 -35.89 -28.99
N LEU A 68 1.58 -34.85 -29.83
CA LEU A 68 1.56 -33.45 -29.36
C LEU A 68 0.15 -32.92 -29.05
N ALA A 69 -0.89 -33.56 -29.57
CA ALA A 69 -2.28 -33.16 -29.30
C ALA A 69 -2.75 -33.57 -27.89
N PHE A 70 -2.16 -34.60 -27.27
CA PHE A 70 -2.62 -35.13 -25.99
C PHE A 70 -2.09 -34.36 -24.78
N PHE A 71 -0.90 -33.74 -24.87
CA PHE A 71 -0.34 -32.92 -23.79
C PHE A 71 -0.90 -31.48 -23.74
N GLY A 72 -1.46 -30.97 -24.84
CA GLY A 72 -2.12 -29.66 -24.88
C GLY A 72 -3.43 -29.60 -24.06
N SER A 73 -4.12 -30.72 -23.91
CA SER A 73 -5.43 -30.78 -23.24
C SER A 73 -5.35 -30.82 -21.71
N ALA A 74 -4.31 -31.42 -21.13
CA ALA A 74 -4.16 -31.49 -19.67
C ALA A 74 -3.69 -30.16 -19.05
N ALA A 75 -2.75 -29.48 -19.71
CA ALA A 75 -2.24 -28.18 -19.25
C ALA A 75 -3.31 -27.07 -19.33
N THR A 76 -4.20 -27.12 -20.33
CA THR A 76 -5.29 -26.15 -20.49
C THR A 76 -6.41 -26.33 -19.45
N LEU A 77 -6.74 -27.58 -19.07
CA LEU A 77 -7.68 -27.86 -17.99
C LEU A 77 -7.14 -27.43 -16.62
N SER A 78 -5.83 -27.61 -16.37
CA SER A 78 -5.19 -27.12 -15.13
C SER A 78 -5.18 -25.59 -15.06
N ALA A 79 -4.90 -24.91 -16.18
CA ALA A 79 -4.92 -23.45 -16.23
C ALA A 79 -6.33 -22.87 -16.02
N ALA A 80 -7.36 -23.48 -16.62
CA ALA A 80 -8.74 -23.05 -16.44
C ALA A 80 -9.22 -23.13 -14.98
N ARG A 81 -8.84 -24.20 -14.27
CA ARG A 81 -9.14 -24.34 -12.84
C ARG A 81 -8.43 -23.29 -11.99
N SER A 82 -7.16 -23.00 -12.27
CA SER A 82 -6.42 -21.95 -11.55
C SER A 82 -7.01 -20.56 -11.76
N ILE A 83 -7.41 -20.23 -12.99
CA ILE A 83 -8.10 -18.98 -13.30
C ILE A 83 -9.42 -18.88 -12.53
N GLN A 84 -10.20 -19.97 -12.49
CA GLN A 84 -11.44 -20.00 -11.73
C GLN A 84 -11.21 -19.72 -10.24
N TRP A 85 -10.20 -20.33 -9.61
CA TRP A 85 -9.85 -20.04 -8.21
C TRP A 85 -9.47 -18.58 -7.98
N LEU A 86 -8.69 -17.97 -8.88
CA LEU A 86 -8.35 -16.56 -8.79
C LEU A 86 -9.58 -15.66 -8.91
N LEU A 87 -10.53 -16.00 -9.80
CA LEU A 87 -11.79 -15.27 -9.92
C LEU A 87 -12.64 -15.40 -8.66
N TRP A 88 -12.71 -16.58 -8.04
CA TRP A 88 -13.41 -16.77 -6.76
C TRP A 88 -12.76 -15.96 -5.64
N LEU A 89 -11.44 -16.02 -5.49
CA LEU A 89 -10.72 -15.26 -4.47
C LEU A 89 -10.93 -13.75 -4.66
N TYR A 90 -10.86 -13.27 -5.90
CA TYR A 90 -11.12 -11.87 -6.23
C TYR A 90 -12.58 -11.48 -5.93
N ALA A 91 -13.56 -12.30 -6.33
CA ALA A 91 -14.97 -12.07 -6.03
C ALA A 91 -15.22 -12.02 -4.51
N THR A 92 -14.67 -12.98 -3.75
CA THR A 92 -14.75 -12.99 -2.29
C THR A 92 -14.14 -11.73 -1.68
N TYR A 93 -12.97 -11.29 -2.17
CA TYR A 93 -12.34 -10.06 -1.71
C TYR A 93 -13.21 -8.83 -1.98
N ILE A 94 -13.75 -8.67 -3.19
CA ILE A 94 -14.65 -7.57 -3.52
C ILE A 94 -15.92 -7.61 -2.68
N THR A 95 -16.53 -8.78 -2.50
CA THR A 95 -17.69 -8.95 -1.61
C THR A 95 -17.36 -8.53 -0.18
N LEU A 96 -16.19 -8.91 0.35
CA LEU A 96 -15.75 -8.49 1.69
C LEU A 96 -15.60 -6.97 1.79
N LEU A 97 -14.99 -6.32 0.79
CA LEU A 97 -14.88 -4.86 0.77
C LEU A 97 -16.25 -4.18 0.77
N LEU A 98 -17.22 -4.70 0.00
CA LEU A 98 -18.58 -4.18 -0.01
C LEU A 98 -19.26 -4.34 1.35
N LEU A 99 -19.09 -5.49 2.01
CA LEU A 99 -19.63 -5.73 3.35
C LEU A 99 -19.03 -4.77 4.38
N ILE A 100 -17.71 -4.53 4.35
CA ILE A 100 -17.04 -3.58 5.23
C ILE A 100 -17.63 -2.18 5.04
N ARG A 101 -17.80 -1.72 3.79
CA ARG A 101 -18.38 -0.40 3.50
C ARG A 101 -19.81 -0.26 3.98
N PHE A 102 -20.62 -1.31 3.81
CA PHE A 102 -22.00 -1.31 4.27
C PHE A 102 -22.08 -1.30 5.80
N ALA A 103 -21.17 -2.01 6.47
CA ALA A 103 -21.10 -2.06 7.93
C ALA A 103 -20.51 -0.77 8.56
N SER A 104 -19.85 0.10 7.79
CA SER A 104 -19.22 1.33 8.28
C SER A 104 -19.78 2.60 7.60
N PRO A 105 -21.07 2.93 7.74
CA PRO A 105 -21.68 4.07 7.08
C PRO A 105 -21.07 5.41 7.54
N ASP A 106 -21.10 6.41 6.65
CA ASP A 106 -20.61 7.77 6.94
C ASP A 106 -21.69 8.57 7.70
N VAL A 107 -21.77 8.34 9.01
CA VAL A 107 -22.66 9.10 9.91
C VAL A 107 -21.91 10.31 10.44
N PRO A 108 -22.42 11.54 10.26
CA PRO A 108 -21.74 12.74 10.74
C PRO A 108 -21.84 12.85 12.27
N PHE A 109 -20.72 13.14 12.92
CA PHE A 109 -20.73 13.62 14.30
C PHE A 109 -21.14 15.09 14.33
N LEU A 110 -22.13 15.42 15.16
CA LEU A 110 -22.58 16.79 15.39
C LEU A 110 -21.77 17.46 16.50
N ASP A 111 -21.35 16.68 17.48
CA ASP A 111 -20.58 17.13 18.64
C ASP A 111 -19.36 16.24 18.85
N PHE A 112 -18.36 16.77 19.55
CA PHE A 112 -17.19 16.01 19.98
C PHE A 112 -17.61 15.06 21.12
N PRO A 113 -17.37 13.74 21.02
CA PRO A 113 -17.73 12.79 22.07
C PRO A 113 -17.10 13.17 23.42
N ILE A 114 -17.77 12.85 24.52
CA ILE A 114 -17.25 13.11 25.88
C ILE A 114 -16.21 12.06 26.33
N ALA A 115 -16.24 10.87 25.72
CA ALA A 115 -15.46 9.70 26.09
C ALA A 115 -15.31 8.75 24.89
N CYS A 116 -14.35 7.83 24.97
CA CYS A 116 -14.31 6.68 24.07
C CYS A 116 -15.44 5.69 24.44
N PRO A 117 -16.21 5.17 23.47
CA PRO A 117 -17.22 4.15 23.73
C PRO A 117 -16.60 2.88 24.35
N PRO A 118 -17.28 2.22 25.30
CA PRO A 118 -16.74 1.04 25.99
C PRO A 118 -16.44 -0.13 25.04
N GLU A 119 -17.15 -0.22 23.91
CA GLU A 119 -16.95 -1.23 22.87
C GLU A 119 -15.69 -1.00 22.01
N HIS A 120 -15.09 0.21 22.05
CA HIS A 120 -13.98 0.64 21.19
C HIS A 120 -12.74 1.10 21.98
N LEU A 121 -12.61 0.73 23.26
CA LEU A 121 -11.50 1.20 24.11
C LEU A 121 -10.12 0.87 23.53
N ASP A 122 -9.94 -0.31 22.93
CA ASP A 122 -8.65 -0.73 22.37
C ASP A 122 -8.39 -0.17 20.94
N SER A 123 -9.39 0.45 20.32
CA SER A 123 -9.32 1.06 18.99
C SER A 123 -9.68 2.55 19.01
N CYS A 124 -9.64 3.20 20.17
CA CYS A 124 -9.92 4.61 20.35
C CYS A 124 -8.70 5.29 20.97
N SER A 125 -8.38 6.47 20.46
CA SER A 125 -7.34 7.36 20.98
C SER A 125 -7.90 8.76 21.10
N ARG A 126 -7.71 9.39 22.26
CA ARG A 126 -8.30 10.68 22.60
C ARG A 126 -7.33 11.54 23.40
N ILE A 127 -7.06 12.72 22.87
CA ILE A 127 -6.30 13.78 23.54
C ILE A 127 -7.26 14.95 23.76
N ALA A 128 -7.81 15.01 24.96
CA ALA A 128 -8.86 15.94 25.37
C ALA A 128 -8.67 16.31 26.85
N GLY A 129 -9.25 17.43 27.27
CA GLY A 129 -9.22 17.86 28.67
C GLY A 129 -10.07 16.98 29.57
N ILE A 130 -11.10 16.33 29.00
CA ILE A 130 -12.02 15.42 29.68
C ILE A 130 -11.86 14.01 29.10
N ASP A 131 -11.68 13.04 30.00
CA ASP A 131 -11.52 11.61 29.71
C ASP A 131 -10.46 11.28 28.63
N PRO A 132 -9.18 11.66 28.83
CA PRO A 132 -8.13 11.30 27.88
C PRO A 132 -7.89 9.77 27.89
N TRP A 133 -7.74 9.20 26.69
CA TRP A 133 -7.62 7.75 26.51
C TRP A 133 -6.57 7.38 25.47
N ASN A 134 -5.81 6.31 25.74
CA ASN A 134 -4.78 5.76 24.85
C ASN A 134 -3.76 6.78 24.30
N ASN A 135 -3.51 7.86 25.06
CA ASN A 135 -2.45 8.88 24.90
C ASN A 135 -2.40 9.77 26.17
N ARG A 136 -2.51 9.15 27.35
CA ARG A 136 -2.79 9.86 28.62
C ARG A 136 -1.71 10.86 29.06
N HIS A 137 -0.52 10.78 28.47
CA HIS A 137 0.59 11.68 28.78
C HIS A 137 0.55 12.97 27.94
N GLU A 138 -0.23 12.97 26.87
CA GLU A 138 -0.41 14.15 26.04
C GLU A 138 -1.51 15.03 26.58
N VAL A 139 -1.30 16.34 26.44
CA VAL A 139 -2.28 17.35 26.80
C VAL A 139 -2.82 18.01 25.54
N PRO A 140 -4.10 18.44 25.54
CA PRO A 140 -4.63 19.25 24.44
C PRO A 140 -3.76 20.48 24.17
N LEU A 141 -3.66 20.86 22.90
CA LEU A 141 -2.91 22.04 22.52
C LEU A 141 -3.72 23.29 22.88
N THR A 142 -3.23 24.07 23.84
CA THR A 142 -3.78 25.39 24.16
C THR A 142 -2.85 26.49 23.66
N VAL A 143 -3.38 27.39 22.81
CA VAL A 143 -2.61 28.49 22.20
C VAL A 143 -3.48 29.73 22.02
N ARG A 144 -2.87 30.92 22.17
CA ARG A 144 -3.52 32.19 21.85
C ARG A 144 -3.53 32.41 20.35
N THR A 145 -4.60 31.97 19.69
CA THR A 145 -4.83 32.18 18.26
C THR A 145 -6.32 32.16 17.94
N PRO A 146 -6.79 32.82 16.86
CA PRO A 146 -8.19 32.74 16.43
C PRO A 146 -8.63 31.29 16.19
N GLN A 147 -9.76 30.91 16.76
CA GLN A 147 -10.32 29.56 16.61
C GLN A 147 -10.41 29.11 15.14
N PRO A 148 -10.90 29.93 14.18
CA PRO A 148 -10.97 29.54 12.77
C PRO A 148 -9.62 29.23 12.14
N ALA A 149 -8.54 29.92 12.57
CA ALA A 149 -7.20 29.67 12.04
C ALA A 149 -6.65 28.31 12.49
N LEU A 150 -6.92 27.94 13.75
CA LEU A 150 -6.51 26.65 14.30
C LEU A 150 -7.31 25.50 13.66
N LEU A 151 -8.62 25.66 13.50
CA LEU A 151 -9.47 24.67 12.83
C LEU A 151 -9.11 24.52 11.34
N MET A 152 -8.83 25.62 10.64
CA MET A 152 -8.37 25.58 9.24
C MET A 152 -7.03 24.85 9.11
N ALA A 153 -6.09 25.05 10.03
CA ALA A 153 -4.84 24.29 10.01
C ALA A 153 -5.06 22.79 10.23
N ALA A 154 -6.02 22.42 11.09
CA ALA A 154 -6.43 21.03 11.27
C ALA A 154 -7.04 20.43 9.99
N GLN A 155 -7.96 21.15 9.35
CA GLN A 155 -8.54 20.74 8.08
C GLN A 155 -7.48 20.56 6.99
N LEU A 156 -6.51 21.48 6.89
CA LEU A 156 -5.40 21.35 5.95
C LEU A 156 -4.53 20.12 6.24
N TRP A 157 -4.27 19.81 7.51
CA TRP A 157 -3.53 18.60 7.88
C TRP A 157 -4.30 17.35 7.46
N ILE A 158 -5.60 17.29 7.75
CA ILE A 158 -6.49 16.18 7.37
C ILE A 158 -6.47 16.02 5.84
N ASN A 159 -6.68 17.09 5.08
CA ASN A 159 -6.74 17.04 3.63
C ASN A 159 -5.43 16.57 2.95
N HIS A 160 -4.30 16.67 3.65
CA HIS A 160 -3.01 16.17 3.19
C HIS A 160 -2.73 14.71 3.57
N GLN A 161 -3.61 14.07 4.35
CA GLN A 161 -3.45 12.67 4.67
C GLN A 161 -3.95 11.78 3.53
N PRO A 162 -3.29 10.63 3.29
CA PRO A 162 -3.77 9.68 2.32
C PRO A 162 -5.07 9.03 2.81
N TYR A 163 -6.00 8.79 1.87
CA TYR A 163 -7.26 8.07 2.12
C TYR A 163 -8.16 8.71 3.19
N SER A 164 -8.05 10.02 3.39
CA SER A 164 -8.93 10.80 4.25
C SER A 164 -9.99 11.55 3.47
N SER A 165 -11.19 11.70 4.03
CA SER A 165 -12.27 12.52 3.48
C SER A 165 -13.08 13.17 4.59
N PHE A 166 -13.51 14.42 4.42
CA PHE A 166 -14.41 15.05 5.39
C PHE A 166 -15.80 14.43 5.36
N VAL A 167 -16.39 14.23 6.53
CA VAL A 167 -17.78 13.78 6.72
C VAL A 167 -18.64 14.94 7.19
N ASN A 168 -18.15 15.74 8.14
CA ASN A 168 -18.82 16.94 8.63
C ASN A 168 -17.80 18.01 9.03
N VAL A 169 -18.15 19.29 8.82
CA VAL A 169 -17.34 20.44 9.23
C VAL A 169 -18.27 21.54 9.74
N THR A 170 -18.07 21.97 10.98
CA THR A 170 -18.76 23.09 11.61
C THR A 170 -17.76 24.22 11.89
N ALA A 171 -18.20 25.25 12.64
CA ALA A 171 -17.34 26.38 13.03
C ALA A 171 -16.26 26.01 14.06
N ASP A 172 -16.41 24.89 14.76
CA ASP A 172 -15.58 24.45 15.88
C ASP A 172 -15.18 22.97 15.81
N LEU A 173 -15.80 22.18 14.93
CA LEU A 173 -15.56 20.75 14.77
C LEU A 173 -15.19 20.42 13.32
N ALA A 174 -14.19 19.57 13.14
CA ALA A 174 -13.92 18.87 11.88
C ALA A 174 -13.99 17.36 12.11
N HIS A 175 -14.91 16.69 11.43
CA HIS A 175 -15.04 15.24 11.42
C HIS A 175 -14.62 14.72 10.04
N ALA A 176 -13.60 13.87 10.04
CA ALA A 176 -13.08 13.21 8.87
C ALA A 176 -13.11 11.69 9.05
N ARG A 177 -13.14 10.99 7.92
CA ARG A 177 -12.98 9.55 7.83
C ARG A 177 -11.60 9.24 7.26
N PHE A 178 -10.91 8.29 7.87
CA PHE A 178 -9.68 7.69 7.36
C PHE A 178 -9.96 6.26 6.95
N VAL A 179 -9.48 5.84 5.79
CA VAL A 179 -9.72 4.50 5.25
C VAL A 179 -8.40 3.74 5.13
N SER A 180 -8.34 2.53 5.66
CA SER A 180 -7.18 1.65 5.47
C SER A 180 -7.04 1.23 3.99
N PRO A 181 -5.82 1.27 3.42
CA PRO A 181 -5.63 1.10 1.97
C PRO A 181 -5.95 -0.29 1.44
N VAL A 182 -5.77 -1.34 2.26
CA VAL A 182 -5.96 -2.73 1.84
C VAL A 182 -7.38 -3.21 2.11
N TRP A 183 -7.87 -3.04 3.34
CA TRP A 183 -9.13 -3.63 3.77
C TRP A 183 -10.31 -2.65 3.72
N GLY A 184 -10.05 -1.36 3.55
CA GLY A 184 -11.10 -0.35 3.50
C GLY A 184 -11.78 -0.08 4.84
N PHE A 185 -11.26 -0.59 5.97
CA PHE A 185 -11.74 -0.23 7.30
C PHE A 185 -11.68 1.28 7.51
N ALA A 186 -12.81 1.83 7.94
CA ALA A 186 -12.98 3.25 8.20
C ALA A 186 -12.78 3.55 9.69
N ASP A 187 -11.98 4.57 9.96
CA ASP A 187 -11.82 5.19 11.26
C ASP A 187 -12.39 6.62 11.20
N ASP A 188 -13.03 7.05 12.28
CA ASP A 188 -13.41 8.44 12.50
C ASP A 188 -12.27 9.21 13.14
N PHE A 189 -12.02 10.41 12.64
CA PHE A 189 -11.05 11.35 13.15
C PHE A 189 -11.74 12.69 13.38
N LEU A 190 -11.81 13.09 14.64
CA LEU A 190 -12.49 14.30 15.07
C LEU A 190 -11.48 15.28 15.65
N VAL A 191 -11.61 16.54 15.27
CA VAL A 191 -10.87 17.65 15.85
C VAL A 191 -11.87 18.70 16.31
N GLN A 192 -11.81 19.09 17.58
CA GLN A 192 -12.59 20.20 18.12
C GLN A 192 -11.66 21.34 18.55
N VAL A 193 -12.10 22.58 18.35
CA VAL A 193 -11.42 23.77 18.86
C VAL A 193 -12.35 24.56 19.76
N ILE A 194 -11.98 24.69 21.03
CA ILE A 194 -12.75 25.36 22.07
C ILE A 194 -12.07 26.69 22.41
N CYS A 195 -12.78 27.81 22.30
CA CYS A 195 -12.26 29.13 22.67
C CYS A 195 -12.57 29.46 24.14
N ASN A 196 -11.53 29.59 24.98
CA ASN A 196 -11.63 30.17 26.31
C ASN A 196 -11.60 31.70 26.21
N ARG A 197 -12.77 32.34 26.25
CA ARG A 197 -12.88 33.81 26.10
C ARG A 197 -12.21 34.58 27.23
N THR A 198 -12.18 34.05 28.45
CA THR A 198 -11.55 34.72 29.61
C THR A 198 -10.03 34.78 29.45
N MET A 199 -9.42 33.73 28.93
CA MET A 199 -7.97 33.67 28.70
C MET A 199 -7.56 34.11 27.29
N GLY A 200 -8.52 34.23 26.37
CA GLY A 200 -8.27 34.49 24.94
C GLY A 200 -7.56 33.34 24.22
N THR A 201 -7.52 32.13 24.78
CA THR A 201 -6.81 30.98 24.22
C THR A 201 -7.77 29.97 23.58
N ALA A 202 -7.38 29.40 22.45
CA ALA A 202 -8.05 28.27 21.83
C ALA A 202 -7.39 26.96 22.30
N THR A 203 -8.21 25.98 22.68
CA THR A 203 -7.79 24.61 23.00
C THR A 203 -8.23 23.67 21.90
N LEU A 204 -7.30 22.91 21.35
CA LEU A 204 -7.53 21.92 20.31
C LEU A 204 -7.51 20.52 20.92
N GLU A 205 -8.63 19.83 20.77
CA GLU A 205 -8.84 18.44 21.18
C GLU A 205 -8.95 17.54 19.95
N VAL A 206 -8.50 16.30 20.07
CA VAL A 206 -8.50 15.35 18.97
C VAL A 206 -8.89 13.95 19.44
N GLN A 207 -9.70 13.26 18.65
CA GLN A 207 -10.06 11.88 18.85
C GLN A 207 -9.97 11.11 17.53
N SER A 208 -9.47 9.87 17.59
CA SER A 208 -9.42 8.96 16.46
C SER A 208 -9.94 7.59 16.92
N MET A 209 -10.87 6.99 16.17
CA MET A 209 -11.54 5.76 16.59
C MET A 209 -11.94 4.90 15.39
N SER A 210 -11.75 3.59 15.48
CA SER A 210 -12.24 2.66 14.45
C SER A 210 -13.75 2.46 14.53
N ARG A 211 -14.43 2.43 13.37
CA ARG A 211 -15.87 2.12 13.29
C ARG A 211 -16.17 0.64 13.46
N LEU A 212 -15.21 -0.21 13.05
CA LEU A 212 -15.33 -1.66 13.07
C LEU A 212 -14.09 -2.27 13.71
N GLY A 213 -14.30 -3.39 14.38
CA GLY A 213 -13.24 -4.09 15.09
C GLY A 213 -13.00 -3.55 16.51
N ARG A 214 -12.24 -4.32 17.28
CA ARG A 214 -11.87 -3.97 18.66
C ARG A 214 -10.49 -3.35 18.76
N SER A 215 -9.59 -3.64 17.83
CA SER A 215 -8.21 -3.16 17.84
C SER A 215 -7.83 -2.64 16.47
N ASP A 216 -7.02 -1.59 16.48
CA ASP A 216 -6.49 -0.89 15.32
C ASP A 216 -4.95 -0.98 15.24
N PHE A 217 -4.33 -1.84 16.07
CA PHE A 217 -2.88 -1.96 16.23
C PHE A 217 -2.18 -0.61 16.55
N GLY A 218 -2.87 0.30 17.25
CA GLY A 218 -2.35 1.61 17.64
C GLY A 218 -2.31 2.63 16.51
N VAL A 219 -2.97 2.37 15.36
CA VAL A 219 -3.01 3.30 14.23
C VAL A 219 -3.69 4.62 14.62
N ASN A 220 -4.79 4.59 15.37
CA ASN A 220 -5.47 5.79 15.86
C ASN A 220 -4.58 6.55 16.84
N THR A 221 -3.87 5.86 17.74
CA THR A 221 -2.88 6.46 18.64
C THR A 221 -1.79 7.20 17.87
N GLN A 222 -1.19 6.55 16.87
CA GLN A 222 -0.15 7.17 16.04
C GLN A 222 -0.69 8.38 15.26
N ARG A 223 -1.94 8.30 14.77
CA ARG A 223 -2.57 9.39 14.02
C ARG A 223 -2.80 10.62 14.88
N THR A 224 -3.37 10.48 16.07
CA THR A 224 -3.59 11.61 16.99
C THR A 224 -2.26 12.24 17.43
N MET A 225 -1.24 11.42 17.67
CA MET A 225 0.12 11.88 18.00
C MET A 225 0.76 12.67 16.85
N ALA A 226 0.73 12.13 15.63
CA ALA A 226 1.30 12.79 14.45
C ALA A 226 0.61 14.14 14.17
N PHE A 227 -0.72 14.19 14.35
CA PHE A 227 -1.50 15.41 14.27
C PHE A 227 -1.05 16.43 15.32
N LEU A 228 -1.07 16.05 16.60
CA LEU A 228 -0.73 16.95 17.70
C LEU A 228 0.70 17.48 17.59
N HIS A 229 1.67 16.62 17.26
CA HIS A 229 3.05 17.01 17.02
C HIS A 229 3.17 18.03 15.87
N THR A 230 2.40 17.85 14.79
CA THR A 230 2.38 18.80 13.68
C THR A 230 1.83 20.16 14.11
N MET A 231 0.78 20.18 14.94
CA MET A 231 0.22 21.42 15.46
C MET A 231 1.18 22.14 16.41
N HIS A 232 1.81 21.43 17.34
CA HIS A 232 2.88 22.00 18.17
C HIS A 232 4.03 22.54 17.33
N SER A 233 4.44 21.83 16.26
CA SER A 233 5.46 22.36 15.35
C SER A 233 5.03 23.65 14.67
N LYS A 234 3.76 23.81 14.29
CA LYS A 234 3.26 25.05 13.68
C LYS A 234 3.24 26.20 14.68
N VAL A 235 2.87 25.94 15.94
CA VAL A 235 2.94 26.93 17.04
C VAL A 235 4.39 27.38 17.26
N ARG A 236 5.33 26.44 17.42
CA ARG A 236 6.76 26.76 17.64
C ARG A 236 7.37 27.58 16.49
N LYS A 237 6.88 27.39 15.27
CA LYS A 237 7.32 28.13 14.07
C LYS A 237 6.62 29.48 13.91
N GLY A 238 5.72 29.88 14.80
CA GLY A 238 5.00 31.14 14.72
C GLY A 238 4.04 31.22 13.53
N ILE A 239 3.54 30.09 13.04
CA ILE A 239 2.60 30.05 11.89
C ILE A 239 1.24 30.62 12.28
N PHE A 240 0.86 30.47 13.55
CA PHE A 240 -0.40 30.96 14.07
C PHE A 240 -0.27 32.40 14.55
N PRO A 241 -1.21 33.30 14.20
CA PRO A 241 -1.19 34.67 14.70
C PRO A 241 -1.47 34.68 16.22
N ASP A 242 -0.68 35.45 16.97
CA ASP A 242 -0.91 35.72 18.39
C ASP A 242 -2.04 36.74 18.54
N LYS A 243 -3.27 36.23 18.53
CA LYS A 243 -4.51 37.00 18.69
C LYS A 243 -5.49 36.19 19.55
N PRO A 244 -6.41 36.85 20.27
CA PRO A 244 -7.43 36.14 21.03
C PRO A 244 -8.25 35.19 20.15
N CYS A 245 -8.78 34.13 20.75
CA CYS A 245 -9.51 33.09 20.03
C CYS A 245 -10.88 33.52 19.49
N TYR A 246 -11.43 34.63 19.97
CA TYR A 246 -12.69 35.23 19.55
C TYR A 246 -12.46 36.39 18.57
N SER A 247 -13.46 36.71 17.74
CA SER A 247 -13.44 37.98 17.00
C SER A 247 -13.73 39.13 17.96
N GLU A 248 -12.92 40.17 17.91
CA GLU A 248 -13.31 41.48 18.44
C GLU A 248 -14.38 42.02 17.49
N ASN A 249 -15.64 41.87 17.88
CA ASN A 249 -16.76 42.56 17.23
C ASN A 249 -16.86 43.99 17.75
#